data_AF-A0A160P155-F1
#
_entry.id   AF-A0A160P155-F1
#
_cell.length_a   1.000
_cell.length_b   1.000
_cell.length_c   1.000
_cell.angle_alpha   90.00
_cell.angle_beta   90.00
_cell.angle_gamma   90.00
#
_symmetry.space_group_name_H-M   'P 1'
#
loop_
_entity.id
_entity.type
_entity.pdbx_description
1 polymer ?
#
loop_
_entity_poly.entity_id
_entity_poly.type
_entity_poly.pdbx_seq_one_letter_code
_entity_poly.pdbx_strand_id
1 'polypeptide(L)'
;MNTHPRPPRPAHFKQQLAGELAARAAALAALDATAPTGRRAPALVRRPRLTLAIGAAAAAAAVAVAVPLAGGTSGERTPAGPSGGQKIDIVTADYVVKSAPDGMIAVKVMSAKGVAGLQATLRKAGVPAVVTTFSASCTTKVPYDVGFDSSKVFPEPGEDGGRGIDGRFSLIRPSAVPEGDHLLFVPTLTGDGGIGTLSMSVVTEVPECVPESDNGIGAGYVAPGTNP
;
A
#
# COMPACT_ATOMS: atom_id res chain seq x y z
N MET A 1 34.82 34.52 4.97
CA MET A 1 34.00 34.54 3.74
C MET A 1 34.50 33.42 2.84
N ASN A 2 33.87 32.24 2.89
CA ASN A 2 34.24 31.08 2.05
C ASN A 2 33.21 30.92 0.92
N THR A 3 33.61 31.29 -0.29
CA THR A 3 32.85 31.08 -1.52
C THR A 3 33.20 29.70 -2.08
N HIS A 4 32.35 28.70 -1.83
CA HIS A 4 32.46 27.42 -2.52
C HIS A 4 31.93 27.53 -3.96
N PRO A 5 32.71 27.15 -4.98
CA PRO A 5 32.27 27.17 -6.36
C PRO A 5 31.19 26.11 -6.61
N ARG A 6 30.07 26.51 -7.21
CA ARG A 6 29.00 25.61 -7.65
C ARG A 6 29.55 24.68 -8.75
N PRO A 7 29.28 23.36 -8.68
CA PRO A 7 29.64 22.45 -9.76
C PRO A 7 28.88 22.80 -11.06
N PRO A 8 29.52 22.65 -12.23
CA PRO A 8 28.88 22.91 -13.52
C PRO A 8 27.72 21.94 -13.75
N ARG A 9 26.59 22.46 -14.25
CA ARG A 9 25.45 21.63 -14.63
C ARG A 9 25.82 20.76 -15.84
N PRO A 10 25.48 19.45 -15.84
CA PRO A 10 25.78 18.58 -16.98
C PRO A 10 25.01 19.06 -18.22
N ALA A 11 25.75 19.49 -19.24
CA ALA A 11 25.20 20.15 -20.43
C ALA A 11 24.39 19.23 -21.36
N HIS A 12 24.28 17.94 -21.05
CA HIS A 12 23.76 16.93 -21.97
C HIS A 12 22.63 16.07 -21.42
N PHE A 13 22.04 16.42 -20.28
CA PHE A 13 20.96 15.62 -19.67
C PHE A 13 19.79 15.40 -20.64
N LYS A 14 19.37 16.43 -21.39
CA LYS A 14 18.28 16.30 -22.37
C LYS A 14 18.63 15.37 -23.54
N GLN A 15 19.87 15.40 -24.01
CA GLN A 15 20.35 14.51 -25.07
C GLN A 15 20.46 13.06 -24.59
N GLN A 16 20.96 12.86 -23.37
CA GLN A 16 21.06 11.54 -22.74
C GLN A 16 19.67 10.93 -22.52
N LEU A 17 18.73 11.73 -22.00
CA LEU A 17 17.35 11.28 -21.77
C LEU A 17 16.64 10.93 -23.08
N ALA A 18 16.81 11.75 -24.12
CA ALA A 18 16.25 11.47 -25.44
C ALA A 18 16.81 10.17 -26.05
N GLY A 19 18.12 9.95 -25.91
CA GLY A 19 18.78 8.72 -26.36
C GLY A 19 18.28 7.48 -25.63
N GLU A 20 18.11 7.55 -24.30
CA GLU A 20 17.63 6.42 -23.51
C GLU A 20 16.16 6.09 -23.83
N LEU A 21 15.30 7.11 -23.99
CA LEU A 21 13.90 6.93 -24.38
C LEU A 21 13.77 6.30 -25.78
N ALA A 22 14.57 6.75 -26.74
CA ALA A 22 14.59 6.17 -28.10
C ALA A 22 15.03 4.71 -28.08
N ALA A 23 16.06 4.37 -27.28
CA ALA A 23 16.53 3.00 -27.15
C ALA A 23 15.48 2.06 -26.53
N ARG A 24 14.76 2.54 -25.49
CA ARG A 24 13.65 1.76 -24.88
C ARG A 24 12.49 1.56 -25.84
N ALA A 25 12.12 2.59 -26.61
CA ALA A 25 11.07 2.48 -27.61
C ALA A 25 11.41 1.45 -28.71
N ALA A 26 12.66 1.44 -29.19
CA ALA A 26 13.14 0.46 -30.16
C ALA A 26 13.12 -0.98 -29.60
N ALA A 27 13.49 -1.17 -28.33
CA ALA A 27 13.44 -2.47 -27.68
C ALA A 27 12.00 -3.02 -27.54
N LEU A 28 11.02 -2.16 -27.25
CA LEU A 28 9.62 -2.55 -27.19
C LEU A 28 9.06 -2.91 -28.57
N ALA A 29 9.39 -2.13 -29.61
CA ALA A 29 8.97 -2.44 -30.98
C ALA A 29 9.53 -3.78 -31.49
N ALA A 30 10.75 -4.15 -31.07
CA ALA A 30 11.35 -5.44 -31.41
C ALA A 30 10.62 -6.62 -30.75
N LEU A 31 10.07 -6.44 -29.54
CA LEU A 31 9.27 -7.47 -28.86
C LEU A 31 7.95 -7.73 -29.59
N ASP A 32 7.27 -6.67 -30.04
CA ASP A 32 6.02 -6.78 -30.82
C ASP A 32 6.23 -7.46 -32.18
N ALA A 33 7.39 -7.23 -32.81
CA ALA A 33 7.74 -7.88 -34.08
C ALA A 33 7.97 -9.39 -33.97
N THR A 34 8.25 -9.91 -32.77
CA THR A 34 8.41 -11.35 -32.51
C THR A 34 7.12 -12.07 -32.11
N ALA A 35 5.99 -11.38 -32.03
CA ALA A 35 4.70 -12.03 -31.78
C ALA A 35 4.30 -12.90 -33.01
N PRO A 36 4.14 -14.23 -32.86
CA PRO A 36 3.80 -15.09 -33.99
C PRO A 36 2.40 -14.74 -34.50
N THR A 37 2.34 -14.28 -35.75
CA THR A 37 1.10 -14.11 -36.53
C THR A 37 0.55 -15.48 -36.93
N GLY A 38 -0.02 -16.18 -35.95
CA GLY A 38 -0.46 -17.57 -36.06
C GLY A 38 -1.97 -17.76 -36.08
N ARG A 39 -2.56 -17.67 -37.28
CA ARG A 39 -3.70 -18.45 -37.81
C ARG A 39 -5.08 -18.39 -37.13
N ARG A 40 -6.05 -17.93 -37.93
CA ARG A 40 -7.48 -18.28 -37.88
C ARG A 40 -7.69 -19.79 -37.69
N ALA A 41 -8.53 -20.17 -36.73
CA ALA A 41 -9.18 -21.48 -36.70
C ALA A 41 -10.69 -21.29 -36.88
N PRO A 42 -11.33 -21.93 -37.88
CA PRO A 42 -12.78 -22.04 -37.92
C PRO A 42 -13.26 -23.33 -37.22
N ALA A 43 -14.58 -23.38 -37.01
CA ALA A 43 -15.41 -24.56 -36.76
C ALA A 43 -15.57 -25.03 -35.30
N LEU A 44 -16.67 -24.53 -34.71
CA LEU A 44 -17.51 -25.23 -33.72
C LEU A 44 -17.91 -26.62 -34.24
N VAL A 45 -17.36 -27.72 -33.71
CA VAL A 45 -18.01 -29.05 -33.75
C VAL A 45 -17.64 -29.91 -32.53
N ARG A 46 -18.70 -30.24 -31.78
CA ARG A 46 -18.98 -31.42 -30.93
C ARG A 46 -18.03 -31.80 -29.77
N ARG A 47 -18.67 -31.81 -28.58
CA ARG A 47 -18.37 -32.69 -27.44
C ARG A 47 -18.30 -34.16 -27.88
N PRO A 48 -17.40 -34.95 -27.26
CA PRO A 48 -17.89 -35.95 -26.33
C PRO A 48 -17.11 -35.98 -25.01
N ARG A 49 -17.80 -36.52 -24.01
CA ARG A 49 -17.33 -36.75 -22.64
C ARG A 49 -16.19 -37.78 -22.65
N LEU A 50 -15.12 -37.51 -21.92
CA LEU A 50 -14.17 -38.52 -21.45
C LEU A 50 -13.79 -38.23 -20.01
N THR A 51 -14.35 -39.05 -19.13
CA THR A 51 -13.94 -39.28 -17.75
C THR A 51 -12.57 -39.94 -17.71
N LEU A 52 -11.60 -39.33 -17.02
CA LEU A 52 -10.43 -39.99 -16.44
C LEU A 52 -9.89 -39.06 -15.33
N ALA A 53 -10.21 -39.31 -14.06
CA ALA A 53 -9.49 -40.19 -13.13
C ALA A 53 -8.20 -39.57 -12.57
N ILE A 54 -8.29 -39.29 -11.26
CA ILE A 54 -7.27 -39.53 -10.21
C ILE A 54 -5.94 -38.79 -10.35
N GLY A 55 -5.76 -37.82 -9.45
CA GLY A 55 -4.47 -37.19 -9.16
C GLY A 55 -4.53 -36.46 -7.82
N ALA A 56 -4.65 -37.21 -6.73
CA ALA A 56 -4.47 -36.70 -5.39
C ALA A 56 -2.98 -36.47 -5.12
N ALA A 57 -2.59 -35.22 -4.85
CA ALA A 57 -1.33 -34.90 -4.20
C ALA A 57 -1.63 -33.91 -3.07
N ALA A 58 -1.94 -34.46 -1.90
CA ALA A 58 -2.00 -33.72 -0.65
C ALA A 58 -0.55 -33.52 -0.16
N ALA A 59 -0.03 -32.31 -0.30
CA ALA A 59 1.18 -31.90 0.41
C ALA A 59 0.76 -31.20 1.70
N ALA A 60 0.59 -31.98 2.77
CA ALA A 60 0.40 -31.47 4.11
C ALA A 60 1.75 -30.99 4.65
N ALA A 61 1.98 -29.67 4.64
CA ALA A 61 3.08 -29.07 5.36
C ALA A 61 2.66 -28.93 6.84
N ALA A 62 3.04 -29.90 7.66
CA ALA A 62 2.88 -29.82 9.11
C ALA A 62 3.92 -28.83 9.66
N VAL A 63 3.50 -27.58 9.86
CA VAL A 63 4.30 -26.62 10.63
C VAL A 63 3.99 -26.89 12.11
N ALA A 64 4.95 -27.50 12.80
CA ALA A 64 4.94 -27.64 14.24
C ALA A 64 5.05 -26.25 14.88
N VAL A 65 3.91 -25.66 15.24
CA VAL A 65 3.87 -24.49 16.12
C VAL A 65 4.04 -25.00 17.54
N ALA A 66 5.21 -24.73 18.12
CA ALA A 66 5.44 -24.88 19.54
C ALA A 66 4.43 -24.00 20.29
N VAL A 67 3.51 -24.63 21.02
CA VAL A 67 2.62 -23.96 21.97
C VAL A 67 3.37 -23.88 23.29
N PRO A 68 3.80 -22.70 23.76
CA PRO A 68 4.15 -22.56 25.17
C PRO A 68 2.84 -22.62 25.97
N LEU A 69 2.60 -23.75 26.61
CA LEU A 69 1.71 -23.81 27.77
C LEU A 69 2.38 -23.02 28.90
N ALA A 70 1.95 -21.78 29.08
CA ALA A 70 2.11 -21.05 30.34
C ALA A 70 0.71 -20.73 30.86
N GLY A 71 0.26 -21.53 31.83
CA GLY A 71 -0.90 -21.19 32.64
C GLY A 71 -0.54 -20.08 33.62
N GLY A 72 -1.55 -19.30 34.02
CA GLY A 72 -1.54 -18.59 35.29
C GLY A 72 -1.79 -17.09 35.24
N THR A 73 -2.96 -16.73 35.79
CA THR A 73 -3.28 -15.49 36.50
C THR A 73 -3.72 -14.28 35.66
N SER A 74 -4.98 -13.90 35.91
CA SER A 74 -5.53 -12.58 35.64
C SER A 74 -4.70 -11.54 36.40
N GLY A 75 -3.97 -10.69 35.68
CA GLY A 75 -3.13 -9.66 36.30
C GLY A 75 -2.77 -8.59 35.28
N GLU A 76 -3.20 -7.37 35.58
CA GLU A 76 -2.64 -6.09 35.14
C GLU A 76 -2.35 -5.90 33.63
N ARG A 77 -3.17 -5.08 32.99
CA ARG A 77 -2.94 -4.52 31.65
C ARG A 77 -1.66 -3.66 31.71
N THR A 78 -0.53 -4.28 31.44
CA THR A 78 0.76 -3.59 31.32
C THR A 78 0.72 -2.74 30.04
N PRO A 79 1.04 -1.43 30.11
CA PRO A 79 1.08 -0.58 28.93
C PRO A 79 2.15 -1.12 27.96
N ALA A 80 1.80 -1.16 26.68
CA ALA A 80 2.73 -1.53 25.62
C ALA A 80 3.90 -0.54 25.61
N GLY A 81 5.03 -0.94 26.21
CA GLY A 81 6.29 -0.20 26.06
C GLY A 81 6.68 -0.09 24.58
N PRO A 82 7.52 0.91 24.22
CA PRO A 82 7.85 1.21 22.84
C PRO A 82 8.52 -0.01 22.21
N SER A 83 7.75 -0.74 21.42
CA SER A 83 8.23 -1.89 20.68
C SER A 83 9.26 -1.37 19.68
N GLY A 84 10.52 -1.75 19.88
CA GLY A 84 11.61 -1.43 18.95
C GLY A 84 11.15 -1.80 17.54
N GLY A 85 10.91 -0.79 16.71
CA GLY A 85 10.23 -0.94 15.42
C GLY A 85 10.92 -1.99 14.59
N GLN A 86 10.23 -3.12 14.37
CA GLN A 86 10.76 -4.18 13.51
C GLN A 86 10.94 -3.58 12.11
N LYS A 87 12.19 -3.59 11.61
CA LYS A 87 12.47 -3.12 10.25
C LYS A 87 11.73 -4.02 9.27
N ILE A 88 10.78 -3.45 8.53
CA ILE A 88 9.98 -4.15 7.54
C ILE A 88 10.38 -3.67 6.14
N ASP A 89 10.56 -4.62 5.24
CA ASP A 89 10.76 -4.37 3.81
C ASP A 89 10.01 -5.45 3.06
N ILE A 90 8.73 -5.18 2.78
CA ILE A 90 7.84 -6.08 2.07
C ILE A 90 7.51 -5.45 0.74
N VAL A 91 7.84 -6.17 -0.32
CA VAL A 91 7.53 -5.81 -1.71
C VAL A 91 6.76 -6.98 -2.31
N THR A 92 5.50 -6.74 -2.67
CA THR A 92 4.65 -7.72 -3.36
C THR A 92 4.17 -7.14 -4.69
N ALA A 93 3.44 -7.92 -5.49
CA ALA A 93 2.79 -7.41 -6.68
C ALA A 93 1.65 -6.43 -6.36
N ASP A 94 1.09 -6.48 -5.15
CA ASP A 94 -0.12 -5.74 -4.80
C ASP A 94 0.13 -4.53 -3.89
N TYR A 95 1.21 -4.55 -3.10
CA TYR A 95 1.58 -3.44 -2.21
C TYR A 95 3.07 -3.50 -1.81
N VAL A 96 3.55 -2.37 -1.31
CA VAL A 96 4.89 -2.20 -0.75
C VAL A 96 4.78 -1.54 0.63
N VAL A 97 5.51 -2.07 1.63
CA VAL A 97 5.68 -1.47 2.95
C VAL A 97 7.16 -1.49 3.30
N LYS A 98 7.74 -0.31 3.57
CA LYS A 98 9.15 -0.16 3.93
C LYS A 98 9.32 0.69 5.16
N SER A 99 10.15 0.25 6.11
CA SER A 99 10.61 1.05 7.22
C SER A 99 11.77 1.93 6.78
N ALA A 100 11.66 3.23 7.05
CA ALA A 100 12.74 4.19 6.91
C ALA A 100 13.62 4.22 8.17
N PRO A 101 14.89 4.66 8.07
CA PRO A 101 15.81 4.71 9.22
C PRO A 101 15.36 5.61 10.36
N ASP A 102 14.52 6.61 10.08
CA ASP A 102 13.97 7.56 11.05
C ASP A 102 12.69 7.06 11.74
N GLY A 103 12.33 5.79 11.54
CA GLY A 103 11.15 5.17 12.12
C GLY A 103 9.86 5.44 11.35
N MET A 104 9.92 6.14 10.20
CA MET A 104 8.76 6.24 9.31
C MET A 104 8.49 4.92 8.58
N ILE A 105 7.26 4.76 8.11
CA ILE A 105 6.82 3.65 7.26
C ILE A 105 6.30 4.24 5.96
N ALA A 106 6.90 3.81 4.85
CA ALA A 106 6.46 4.14 3.51
C ALA A 106 5.54 3.03 2.99
N VAL A 107 4.34 3.41 2.54
CA VAL A 107 3.31 2.51 2.03
C VAL A 107 2.97 2.87 0.60
N LYS A 108 2.79 1.86 -0.25
CA LYS A 108 2.24 2.01 -1.59
C LYS A 108 1.32 0.84 -1.89
N VAL A 109 0.10 1.12 -2.31
CA VAL A 109 -0.85 0.09 -2.77
C VAL A 109 -0.93 0.16 -4.28
N MET A 110 -0.77 -0.97 -4.94
CA MET A 110 -0.75 -1.09 -6.40
C MET A 110 -1.99 -1.82 -6.92
N SER A 111 -2.63 -2.64 -6.08
CA SER A 111 -3.79 -3.47 -6.44
C SER A 111 -4.75 -3.60 -5.27
N ALA A 112 -6.05 -3.60 -5.56
CA ALA A 112 -7.11 -3.81 -4.56
C ALA A 112 -6.96 -5.13 -3.80
N LYS A 113 -6.39 -6.16 -4.43
CA LYS A 113 -6.14 -7.47 -3.81
C LYS A 113 -5.14 -7.38 -2.65
N GLY A 114 -4.29 -6.35 -2.65
CA GLY A 114 -3.28 -6.11 -1.62
C GLY A 114 -3.83 -5.56 -0.31
N VAL A 115 -5.07 -5.07 -0.28
CA VAL A 115 -5.68 -4.37 0.87
C VAL A 115 -5.65 -5.21 2.15
N ALA A 116 -6.11 -6.45 2.08
CA ALA A 116 -6.13 -7.34 3.25
C ALA A 116 -4.70 -7.66 3.75
N GLY A 117 -3.76 -7.87 2.82
CA GLY A 117 -2.36 -8.11 3.14
C GLY A 117 -1.66 -6.88 3.74
N LEU A 118 -2.03 -5.68 3.30
CA LEU A 118 -1.50 -4.43 3.82
C LEU A 118 -1.86 -4.25 5.30
N GLN A 119 -3.12 -4.46 5.69
CA GLN A 119 -3.54 -4.30 7.09
C GLN A 119 -2.73 -5.21 8.03
N ALA A 120 -2.60 -6.49 7.68
CA ALA A 120 -1.84 -7.46 8.47
C ALA A 120 -0.36 -7.05 8.57
N THR A 121 0.21 -6.55 7.48
CA THR A 121 1.59 -6.07 7.43
C THR A 121 1.82 -4.86 8.33
N LEU A 122 0.93 -3.86 8.27
CA LEU A 122 1.02 -2.66 9.11
C LEU A 122 0.86 -3.00 10.60
N ARG A 123 -0.06 -3.90 10.96
CA ARG A 123 -0.20 -4.35 12.35
C ARG A 123 1.04 -5.08 12.85
N LYS A 124 1.67 -5.91 12.01
CA LYS A 124 2.96 -6.54 12.34
C LYS A 124 4.08 -5.51 12.53
N ALA A 125 3.99 -4.36 11.85
CA ALA A 125 4.88 -3.22 12.04
C ALA A 125 4.63 -2.40 13.31
N GLY A 126 3.65 -2.79 14.13
CA GLY A 126 3.24 -2.01 15.30
C GLY A 126 2.39 -0.78 14.94
N VAL A 127 1.87 -0.69 13.72
CA VAL A 127 0.94 0.38 13.31
C VAL A 127 -0.49 -0.08 13.59
N PRO A 128 -1.27 0.66 14.40
CA PRO A 128 -2.68 0.35 14.65
C PRO A 128 -3.54 0.72 13.42
N ALA A 129 -3.43 -0.05 12.33
CA ALA A 129 -4.06 0.26 11.06
C ALA A 129 -5.31 -0.59 10.79
N VAL A 130 -6.29 0.04 10.13
CA VAL A 130 -7.47 -0.58 9.52
C VAL A 130 -7.51 -0.19 8.06
N VAL A 131 -7.70 -1.16 7.17
CA VAL A 131 -7.81 -0.93 5.74
C VAL A 131 -9.17 -1.46 5.28
N THR A 132 -9.98 -0.58 4.72
CA THR A 132 -11.34 -0.89 4.26
C THR A 132 -11.62 -0.19 2.94
N THR A 133 -12.79 -0.43 2.34
CA THR A 133 -13.23 0.25 1.11
C THR A 133 -14.45 1.11 1.38
N PHE A 134 -14.68 2.10 0.53
CA PHE A 134 -15.95 2.82 0.50
C PHE A 134 -17.12 1.87 0.20
N SER A 135 -18.28 2.20 0.74
CA SER A 135 -19.52 1.43 0.58
C SER A 135 -20.70 2.38 0.33
N ALA A 136 -21.37 2.19 -0.82
CA ALA A 136 -22.62 2.89 -1.15
C ALA A 136 -23.75 2.65 -0.12
N SER A 137 -23.76 1.50 0.55
CA SER A 137 -24.78 1.15 1.54
C SER A 137 -24.45 1.64 2.95
N CYS A 138 -23.26 2.18 3.17
CA CYS A 138 -22.89 2.72 4.46
C CYS A 138 -23.49 4.10 4.66
N THR A 139 -24.21 4.28 5.77
CA THR A 139 -24.85 5.55 6.15
C THR A 139 -24.27 6.11 7.46
N THR A 140 -23.34 5.38 8.08
CA THR A 140 -22.68 5.77 9.32
C THR A 140 -21.72 6.92 9.07
N LYS A 141 -21.70 7.90 9.98
CA LYS A 141 -20.68 8.95 9.98
C LYS A 141 -19.41 8.42 10.62
N VAL A 142 -18.29 8.54 9.92
CA VAL A 142 -16.99 8.19 10.48
C VAL A 142 -16.52 9.31 11.40
N PRO A 143 -16.16 9.03 12.67
CA PRO A 143 -15.65 10.02 13.60
C PRO A 143 -14.18 10.32 13.29
N TYR A 144 -13.94 11.18 12.31
CA TYR A 144 -12.59 11.70 12.04
C TYR A 144 -12.15 12.64 13.17
N ASP A 145 -10.90 12.52 13.63
CA ASP A 145 -10.36 13.49 14.58
C ASP A 145 -10.01 14.81 13.86
N VAL A 146 -10.84 15.81 14.10
CA VAL A 146 -10.73 17.16 13.53
C VAL A 146 -9.77 18.08 14.29
N GLY A 147 -9.36 17.70 15.50
CA GLY A 147 -8.44 18.48 16.34
C GLY A 147 -6.97 18.09 16.16
N PHE A 148 -6.70 17.01 15.43
CA PHE A 148 -5.39 16.43 15.29
C PHE A 148 -4.57 17.04 14.14
N ASP A 149 -3.29 17.32 14.40
CA ASP A 149 -2.33 17.75 13.38
C ASP A 149 -1.85 16.53 12.57
N SER A 150 -2.62 16.22 11.54
CA SER A 150 -2.42 15.05 10.68
C SER A 150 -1.06 15.04 9.96
N SER A 151 -0.44 16.22 9.76
CA SER A 151 0.91 16.36 9.18
C SER A 151 2.01 15.71 10.01
N LYS A 152 1.79 15.52 11.32
CA LYS A 152 2.72 14.80 12.20
C LYS A 152 2.71 13.29 11.94
N VAL A 153 1.56 12.75 11.56
CA VAL A 153 1.37 11.31 11.29
C VAL A 153 1.66 10.99 9.84
N PHE A 154 1.21 11.79 8.87
CA PHE A 154 1.48 11.54 7.45
C PHE A 154 2.34 12.66 6.83
N PRO A 155 3.58 12.85 7.29
CA PRO A 155 4.41 13.95 6.84
C PRO A 155 4.50 13.98 5.31
N GLU A 156 4.41 15.18 4.74
CA GLU A 156 4.66 15.33 3.32
C GLU A 156 6.08 14.84 3.00
N PRO A 157 6.28 14.12 1.89
CA PRO A 157 7.63 13.85 1.43
C PRO A 157 8.30 15.20 1.19
N GLY A 158 9.33 15.53 1.97
CA GLY A 158 10.08 16.79 1.81
C GLY A 158 10.71 16.91 0.42
N GLU A 159 11.39 18.03 0.12
CA GLU A 159 12.10 18.20 -1.17
C GLU A 159 13.19 17.13 -1.39
N ASP A 160 13.76 16.59 -0.30
CA ASP A 160 14.67 15.42 -0.29
C ASP A 160 13.94 14.07 -0.07
N GLY A 161 12.60 14.10 0.07
CA GLY A 161 11.69 13.17 0.74
C GLY A 161 11.47 11.81 0.09
N GLY A 162 12.52 11.27 -0.52
CA GLY A 162 12.56 9.94 -1.08
C GLY A 162 13.94 9.50 -1.53
N ARG A 163 15.05 9.97 -0.92
CA ARG A 163 16.38 9.38 -1.21
C ARG A 163 16.37 7.89 -0.84
N GLY A 164 16.03 7.05 -1.81
CA GLY A 164 15.90 5.59 -1.69
C GLY A 164 14.48 5.03 -1.85
N ILE A 165 13.45 5.86 -2.01
CA ILE A 165 12.05 5.42 -2.19
C ILE A 165 11.48 6.10 -3.45
N ASP A 166 11.69 5.47 -4.61
CA ASP A 166 11.20 5.97 -5.89
C ASP A 166 9.67 5.80 -6.02
N GLY A 167 8.93 6.91 -6.22
CA GLY A 167 7.51 6.91 -6.55
C GLY A 167 6.60 7.53 -5.47
N ARG A 168 5.29 7.63 -5.77
CA ARG A 168 4.29 8.16 -4.83
C ARG A 168 4.02 7.15 -3.70
N PHE A 169 4.85 7.19 -2.67
CA PHE A 169 4.59 6.50 -1.40
C PHE A 169 3.87 7.43 -0.45
N SER A 170 2.97 6.87 0.34
CA SER A 170 2.43 7.53 1.52
C SER A 170 3.36 7.26 2.70
N LEU A 171 3.77 8.33 3.39
CA LEU A 171 4.61 8.23 4.58
C LEU A 171 3.73 8.23 5.84
N ILE A 172 4.13 7.42 6.82
CA ILE A 172 3.48 7.30 8.13
C ILE A 172 4.56 7.42 9.20
N ARG A 173 4.30 8.17 10.26
CA ARG A 173 5.10 8.21 11.48
C ARG A 173 4.30 7.54 12.60
N PRO A 174 4.51 6.23 12.86
CA PRO A 174 3.70 5.48 13.83
C PRO A 174 3.76 6.05 15.24
N SER A 175 4.90 6.61 15.65
CA SER A 175 5.08 7.23 16.97
C SER A 175 4.31 8.53 17.17
N ALA A 176 3.74 9.10 16.10
CA ALA A 176 2.91 10.30 16.18
C ALA A 176 1.41 9.97 16.24
N VAL A 177 1.03 8.68 16.13
CA VAL A 177 -0.36 8.24 16.29
C VAL A 177 -0.70 8.32 17.78
N PRO A 178 -1.76 9.04 18.19
CA PRO A 178 -2.18 9.09 19.59
C PRO A 178 -2.46 7.69 20.15
N GLU A 179 -2.19 7.50 21.45
CA GLU A 179 -2.50 6.23 22.11
C GLU A 179 -4.01 5.97 22.11
N GLY A 180 -4.40 4.79 21.66
CA GLY A 180 -5.81 4.39 21.52
C GLY A 180 -6.41 4.65 20.14
N ASP A 181 -5.76 5.48 19.32
CA ASP A 181 -6.23 5.80 17.98
C ASP A 181 -5.76 4.80 16.92
N HIS A 182 -6.45 4.84 15.78
CA HIS A 182 -6.21 3.98 14.64
C HIS A 182 -5.96 4.77 13.37
N LEU A 183 -5.14 4.21 12.47
CA LEU A 183 -4.98 4.70 11.12
C LEU A 183 -5.97 4.02 10.19
N LEU A 184 -6.89 4.79 9.62
CA LEU A 184 -7.84 4.33 8.62
C LEU A 184 -7.26 4.55 7.22
N PHE A 185 -7.19 3.48 6.44
CA PHE A 185 -6.78 3.50 5.03
C PHE A 185 -7.96 3.11 4.15
N VAL A 186 -8.31 3.96 3.20
CA VAL A 186 -9.41 3.71 2.26
C VAL A 186 -8.92 3.94 0.84
N PRO A 187 -8.60 2.87 0.07
CA PRO A 187 -8.24 3.02 -1.32
C PRO A 187 -9.48 3.32 -2.15
N THR A 188 -9.36 4.28 -3.06
CA THR A 188 -10.30 4.46 -4.15
C THR A 188 -9.93 3.49 -5.26
N LEU A 189 -10.96 2.87 -5.85
CA LEU A 189 -10.77 1.96 -6.96
C LEU A 189 -11.12 2.67 -8.27
N THR A 190 -10.30 2.50 -9.28
CA THR A 190 -10.60 2.93 -10.64
C THR A 190 -11.60 1.95 -11.29
N GLY A 191 -12.26 2.36 -12.37
CA GLY A 191 -13.29 1.54 -13.03
C GLY A 191 -12.78 0.20 -13.59
N ASP A 192 -11.46 0.05 -13.77
CA ASP A 192 -10.76 -1.17 -14.15
C ASP A 192 -10.29 -2.02 -12.94
N GLY A 193 -10.63 -1.63 -11.72
CA GLY A 193 -10.25 -2.32 -10.48
C GLY A 193 -8.84 -2.01 -9.98
N GLY A 194 -8.14 -1.06 -10.62
CA GLY A 194 -6.88 -0.50 -10.14
C GLY A 194 -7.06 0.39 -8.90
N ILE A 195 -5.94 0.81 -8.30
CA ILE A 195 -5.94 1.78 -7.20
C ILE A 195 -5.84 3.19 -7.79
N GLY A 196 -6.81 4.05 -7.48
CA GLY A 196 -6.78 5.47 -7.86
C GLY A 196 -5.95 6.28 -6.87
N THR A 197 -6.44 6.38 -5.65
CA THR A 197 -5.86 7.13 -4.53
C THR A 197 -5.98 6.33 -3.24
N LEU A 198 -5.12 6.61 -2.26
CA LEU A 198 -5.21 6.03 -0.93
C LEU A 198 -5.54 7.15 0.04
N SER A 199 -6.78 7.18 0.55
CA SER A 199 -7.14 8.07 1.65
C SER A 199 -6.56 7.51 2.94
N MET A 200 -6.03 8.40 3.78
CA MET A 200 -5.46 8.06 5.08
C MET A 200 -5.97 9.05 6.12
N SER A 201 -6.40 8.54 7.26
CA SER A 201 -6.90 9.38 8.35
C SER A 201 -6.59 8.76 9.71
N VAL A 202 -6.60 9.57 10.75
CA VAL A 202 -6.58 9.11 12.14
C VAL A 202 -8.03 9.07 12.62
N VAL A 203 -8.43 7.97 13.25
CA VAL A 203 -9.77 7.78 13.82
C VAL A 203 -9.64 7.26 15.25
N THR A 204 -10.49 7.76 16.14
CA THR A 204 -10.56 7.32 17.54
C THR A 204 -11.26 5.97 17.66
N GLU A 205 -12.23 5.72 16.79
CA GLU A 205 -12.99 4.47 16.73
C GLU A 205 -12.91 3.87 15.33
N VAL A 206 -12.75 2.55 15.25
CA VAL A 206 -12.70 1.83 13.97
C VAL A 206 -14.12 1.77 13.39
N PRO A 207 -14.39 2.40 12.24
CA PRO A 207 -15.70 2.34 11.64
C PRO A 207 -15.95 0.94 11.06
N GLU A 208 -17.19 0.44 11.16
CA GLU A 208 -17.61 -0.81 10.52
C GLU A 208 -17.61 -0.67 8.98
N CYS A 209 -17.91 0.52 8.48
CA CYS A 209 -17.94 0.86 7.06
C CYS A 209 -17.61 2.34 6.85
N VAL A 210 -17.19 2.70 5.63
CA VAL A 210 -16.94 4.09 5.24
C VAL A 210 -17.89 4.45 4.10
N PRO A 211 -18.70 5.52 4.20
CA PRO A 211 -19.68 5.88 3.19
C PRO A 211 -19.01 6.40 1.92
N GLU A 212 -19.57 6.07 0.75
CA GLU A 212 -19.07 6.58 -0.54
C GLU A 212 -19.10 8.11 -0.66
N SER A 213 -19.93 8.81 0.13
CA SER A 213 -19.91 10.27 0.22
C SER A 213 -18.53 10.83 0.61
N ASP A 214 -17.72 10.03 1.34
CA ASP A 214 -16.40 10.42 1.80
C ASP A 214 -15.31 10.20 0.72
N ASN A 215 -15.64 9.54 -0.39
CA ASN A 215 -14.75 9.25 -1.53
C ASN A 215 -14.35 10.53 -2.31
N GLY A 216 -15.14 11.61 -2.18
CA GLY A 216 -14.93 12.88 -2.90
C GLY A 216 -14.06 13.90 -2.17
N ILE A 217 -13.66 13.64 -0.93
CA ILE A 217 -12.84 14.57 -0.14
C ILE A 217 -11.36 14.35 -0.48
N GLY A 218 -11.00 14.71 -1.72
CA GLY A 218 -9.65 15.09 -2.13
C GLY A 218 -8.59 13.99 -2.25
N ALA A 219 -7.98 13.89 -3.44
CA ALA A 219 -6.65 13.31 -3.60
C ALA A 219 -5.63 14.18 -2.84
N GLY A 220 -5.46 13.91 -1.55
CA GLY A 220 -4.66 14.72 -0.63
C GLY A 220 -5.52 15.09 0.56
N TYR A 221 -5.14 14.56 1.73
CA TYR A 221 -5.58 14.95 3.06
C TYR A 221 -7.03 15.46 3.22
N VAL A 222 -7.86 14.68 3.92
CA VAL A 222 -9.14 15.15 4.45
C VAL A 222 -8.86 16.26 5.46
N ALA A 223 -9.06 17.51 5.03
CA ALA A 223 -9.04 18.64 5.94
C ALA A 223 -10.25 18.55 6.89
N PRO A 224 -10.06 18.80 8.19
CA PRO A 224 -11.15 18.85 9.15
C PRO A 224 -12.26 19.84 8.74
N GLY A 225 -13.52 19.39 8.73
CA GLY A 225 -14.69 20.28 8.70
C GLY A 225 -15.33 20.58 7.33
N THR A 226 -15.01 19.86 6.25
CA THR A 226 -15.62 20.07 4.92
C THR A 226 -16.73 19.08 4.56
N ASN A 227 -17.46 18.55 5.55
CA ASN A 227 -18.72 17.87 5.27
C ASN A 227 -19.80 18.95 4.99
N PRO A 228 -20.51 18.94 3.85
CA PRO A 228 -21.67 19.79 3.64
C PRO A 228 -22.83 19.43 4.59
#